data_AF-A0A1F3K1L4-F1
#
_entry.id   AF-A0A1F3K1L4-F1
#
_cell.length_a   1.000
_cell.length_b   1.000
_cell.length_c   1.000
_cell.angle_alpha   90.00
_cell.angle_beta   90.00
_cell.angle_gamma   90.00
#
_symmetry.space_group_name_H-M   'P 1'
#
loop_
_entity.id
_entity.type
_entity.pdbx_description
1 polymer ?
#
loop_
_entity_poly.entity_id
_entity_poly.type
_entity_poly.pdbx_seq_one_letter_code
_entity_poly.pdbx_strand_id
1 'polypeptide(L)'
;MAKVKTSAKITAFITRRLLSLRYSVSITNVDLLKTDKTKLFLPNHKAMIDPLLIGSQLIKYKLVSTAVSDAYYNNPIFKPILKIVESIPVSDIEAGNRDATVLDTIISEMAKALEKGNDIMIYPSGQISSTPNEIIKNKQSVHKLIPILPADVQVIGLRVSGFWGSMWSKAYSKKTPDFLKIFVKGIGILFLNLIFFAKRRKIDLEFVDLTQEIKEKVSLERKEFNQYLENFYNANGDEKLVKVKYWRFY
;
A
#
# COMPACT_ATOMS: atom_id res chain seq x y z
N MET A 1 -11.32 -19.82 -5.13
CA MET A 1 -10.07 -19.17 -4.67
C MET A 1 -8.89 -19.65 -5.49
N ALA A 2 -8.20 -18.74 -6.19
CA ALA A 2 -6.93 -19.06 -6.81
C ALA A 2 -5.89 -19.36 -5.70
N LYS A 3 -5.30 -20.56 -5.71
CA LYS A 3 -4.22 -20.88 -4.77
C LYS A 3 -3.02 -19.98 -5.08
N VAL A 4 -2.53 -19.25 -4.06
CA VAL A 4 -1.31 -18.46 -4.16
C VAL A 4 -0.17 -19.35 -4.66
N LYS A 5 0.43 -19.00 -5.80
CA LYS A 5 1.54 -19.74 -6.41
C LYS A 5 2.68 -19.93 -5.40
N THR A 6 3.29 -21.11 -5.38
CA THR A 6 4.42 -21.41 -4.47
C THR A 6 5.57 -20.42 -4.64
N SER A 7 5.85 -20.01 -5.89
CA SER A 7 6.84 -18.98 -6.19
C SER A 7 6.53 -17.65 -5.51
N ALA A 8 5.27 -17.20 -5.47
CA ALA A 8 4.87 -15.99 -4.78
C ALA A 8 5.10 -16.09 -3.27
N LYS A 9 4.80 -17.25 -2.65
CA LYS A 9 5.06 -17.49 -1.22
C LYS A 9 6.55 -17.45 -0.89
N ILE A 10 7.39 -18.07 -1.73
CA ILE A 10 8.86 -18.09 -1.57
C ILE A 10 9.41 -16.67 -1.72
N THR A 11 9.06 -15.96 -2.80
CA THR A 11 9.49 -14.58 -3.03
C THR A 11 9.09 -13.68 -1.86
N ALA A 12 7.84 -13.76 -1.41
CA ALA A 12 7.39 -12.98 -0.25
C ALA A 12 8.16 -13.36 1.03
N PHE A 13 8.48 -14.64 1.25
CA PHE A 13 9.31 -15.07 2.38
C PHE A 13 10.70 -14.45 2.33
N ILE A 14 11.40 -14.55 1.20
CA ILE A 14 12.74 -13.97 1.02
C ILE A 14 12.68 -12.45 1.22
N THR A 15 11.75 -11.77 0.56
CA THR A 15 11.53 -10.32 0.70
C THR A 15 11.30 -9.93 2.16
N ARG A 16 10.43 -10.64 2.90
CA ARG A 16 10.23 -10.39 4.33
C ARG A 16 11.50 -10.56 5.15
N ARG A 17 12.29 -11.60 4.89
CA ARG A 17 13.56 -11.83 5.62
C ARG A 17 14.55 -10.71 5.35
N LEU A 18 14.70 -10.26 4.11
CA LEU A 18 15.54 -9.12 3.75
C LEU A 18 15.04 -7.82 4.41
N LEU A 19 13.75 -7.53 4.32
CA LEU A 19 13.14 -6.37 4.97
C LEU A 19 13.31 -6.43 6.48
N SER A 20 13.27 -7.61 7.11
CA SER A 20 13.44 -7.76 8.57
C SER A 20 14.80 -7.29 9.10
N LEU A 21 15.82 -7.16 8.23
CA LEU A 21 17.11 -6.57 8.58
C LEU A 21 16.98 -5.08 8.91
N ARG A 22 15.99 -4.37 8.32
CA ARG A 22 15.76 -2.95 8.57
C ARG A 22 14.41 -2.63 9.21
N TYR A 23 13.44 -3.52 9.19
CA TYR A 23 12.08 -3.24 9.65
C TYR A 23 11.64 -4.26 10.70
N SER A 24 11.03 -3.77 11.76
CA SER A 24 10.32 -4.56 12.76
C SER A 24 8.83 -4.27 12.56
N VAL A 25 8.09 -5.22 12.00
CA VAL A 25 6.68 -5.02 11.65
C VAL A 25 5.79 -5.55 12.77
N SER A 26 4.91 -4.71 13.29
CA SER A 26 3.78 -5.09 14.14
C SER A 26 2.51 -5.15 13.30
N ILE A 27 1.64 -6.11 13.57
CA ILE A 27 0.35 -6.27 12.87
C ILE A 27 -0.75 -6.37 13.92
N THR A 28 -1.72 -5.45 13.84
CA THR A 28 -2.91 -5.41 14.69
C THR A 28 -4.13 -5.92 13.91
N ASN A 29 -5.03 -6.67 14.57
CA ASN A 29 -6.23 -7.26 13.97
C ASN A 29 -5.95 -8.23 12.82
N VAL A 30 -4.94 -9.08 12.98
CA VAL A 30 -4.53 -10.06 11.97
C VAL A 30 -5.62 -11.06 11.61
N ASP A 31 -6.59 -11.29 12.50
CA ASP A 31 -7.68 -12.24 12.29
C ASP A 31 -8.60 -11.81 11.15
N LEU A 32 -8.69 -10.51 10.86
CA LEU A 32 -9.38 -10.01 9.66
C LEU A 32 -8.81 -10.62 8.38
N LEU A 33 -7.51 -10.92 8.33
CA LEU A 33 -6.84 -11.49 7.15
C LEU A 33 -7.13 -12.99 6.96
N LYS A 34 -7.54 -13.69 8.02
CA LYS A 34 -7.72 -15.15 8.02
C LYS A 34 -9.09 -15.58 7.50
N THR A 35 -10.04 -14.66 7.33
CA THR A 35 -11.37 -14.98 6.80
C THR A 35 -11.32 -15.29 5.31
N ASP A 36 -12.18 -16.19 4.84
CA ASP A 36 -12.21 -16.57 3.41
C ASP A 36 -12.86 -15.53 2.51
N LYS A 37 -13.54 -14.51 3.06
CA LYS A 37 -14.10 -13.40 2.31
C LYS A 37 -13.05 -12.67 1.47
N THR A 38 -13.45 -12.26 0.27
CA THR A 38 -12.65 -11.40 -0.60
C THR A 38 -12.50 -10.01 0.00
N LYS A 39 -11.34 -9.38 -0.17
CA LYS A 39 -11.00 -8.13 0.50
C LYS A 39 -10.55 -7.06 -0.47
N LEU A 40 -11.07 -5.84 -0.27
CA LEU A 40 -10.50 -4.61 -0.80
C LEU A 40 -9.72 -3.90 0.31
N PHE A 41 -8.41 -3.82 0.18
CA PHE A 41 -7.53 -3.11 1.12
C PHE A 41 -7.34 -1.65 0.71
N LEU A 42 -7.56 -0.75 1.66
CA LEU A 42 -7.42 0.70 1.52
C LEU A 42 -6.33 1.23 2.48
N PRO A 43 -5.04 1.15 2.11
CA PRO A 43 -3.96 1.74 2.88
C PRO A 43 -3.77 3.25 2.64
N ASN A 44 -3.30 3.97 3.66
CA ASN A 44 -2.60 5.25 3.45
C ASN A 44 -1.20 5.01 2.83
N HIS A 45 -0.62 6.03 2.17
CA HIS A 45 0.65 5.87 1.45
C HIS A 45 1.74 6.79 2.00
N LYS A 46 2.60 6.31 2.88
CA LYS A 46 3.65 7.12 3.56
C LYS A 46 5.03 7.01 2.91
N ALA A 47 5.32 5.89 2.26
CA ALA A 47 6.61 5.66 1.62
C ALA A 47 6.51 4.80 0.36
N MET A 48 7.51 4.98 -0.51
CA MET A 48 7.60 4.23 -1.77
C MET A 48 7.72 2.71 -1.56
N ILE A 49 8.27 2.27 -0.42
CA ILE A 49 8.45 0.84 -0.10
C ILE A 49 7.20 0.19 0.51
N ASP A 50 6.15 0.98 0.81
CA ASP A 50 4.92 0.47 1.45
C ASP A 50 4.33 -0.74 0.72
N PRO A 51 4.13 -0.73 -0.62
CA PRO A 51 3.48 -1.85 -1.31
C PRO A 51 4.28 -3.14 -1.18
N LEU A 52 5.61 -3.04 -1.25
CA LEU A 52 6.50 -4.19 -1.11
C LEU A 52 6.46 -4.75 0.32
N LEU A 53 6.53 -3.90 1.34
CA LEU A 53 6.51 -4.34 2.73
C LEU A 53 5.14 -4.94 3.08
N ILE A 54 4.04 -4.26 2.77
CA ILE A 54 2.67 -4.70 3.05
C ILE A 54 2.38 -6.00 2.30
N GLY A 55 2.59 -6.02 0.97
CA GLY A 55 2.35 -7.21 0.16
C GLY A 55 3.15 -8.42 0.64
N SER A 56 4.40 -8.21 1.05
CA SER A 56 5.21 -9.28 1.64
C SER A 56 4.59 -9.86 2.91
N GLN A 57 3.91 -9.07 3.75
CA GLN A 57 3.21 -9.57 4.93
C GLN A 57 1.88 -10.26 4.58
N LEU A 58 1.10 -9.69 3.65
CA LEU A 58 -0.22 -10.19 3.27
C LEU A 58 -0.18 -11.56 2.59
N ILE A 59 0.84 -11.83 1.77
CA ILE A 59 1.02 -13.12 1.06
C ILE A 59 1.13 -14.34 2.00
N LYS A 60 1.37 -14.13 3.31
CA LYS A 60 1.25 -15.20 4.32
C LYS A 60 -0.18 -15.76 4.42
N TYR A 61 -1.17 -14.91 4.15
CA TYR A 61 -2.59 -15.20 4.29
C TYR A 61 -3.25 -15.34 2.91
N LYS A 62 -3.12 -14.31 2.05
CA LYS A 62 -3.75 -14.26 0.73
C LYS A 62 -2.89 -13.49 -0.28
N LEU A 63 -3.01 -13.83 -1.56
CA LEU A 63 -2.43 -13.03 -2.64
C LEU A 63 -3.26 -11.76 -2.79
N VAL A 64 -2.60 -10.60 -2.81
CA VAL A 64 -3.26 -9.30 -2.91
C VAL A 64 -2.70 -8.55 -4.12
N SER A 65 -3.54 -8.38 -5.14
CA SER A 65 -3.21 -7.63 -6.34
C SER A 65 -3.21 -6.14 -6.05
N THR A 66 -2.09 -5.48 -6.29
CA THR A 66 -1.98 -4.02 -6.05
C THR A 66 -2.25 -3.27 -7.35
N ALA A 67 -3.14 -2.27 -7.29
CA ALA A 67 -3.33 -1.31 -8.36
C ALA A 67 -2.09 -0.39 -8.44
N VAL A 68 -1.41 -0.38 -9.58
CA VAL A 68 -0.13 0.31 -9.79
C VAL A 68 -0.14 1.07 -11.10
N SER A 69 0.58 2.19 -11.16
CA SER A 69 0.70 2.99 -12.38
C SER A 69 1.32 2.20 -13.54
N ASP A 70 0.90 2.47 -14.77
CA ASP A 70 1.43 1.82 -15.98
C ASP A 70 2.96 2.00 -16.13
N ALA A 71 3.47 3.18 -15.76
CA ALA A 71 4.92 3.43 -15.74
C ALA A 71 5.65 2.50 -14.76
N TYR A 72 5.10 2.25 -13.57
CA TYR A 72 5.68 1.28 -12.62
C TYR A 72 5.52 -0.16 -13.11
N TYR A 73 4.36 -0.52 -13.66
CA TYR A 73 4.09 -1.87 -14.15
C TYR A 73 5.04 -2.29 -15.28
N ASN A 74 5.36 -1.35 -16.19
CA ASN A 74 6.22 -1.61 -17.33
C ASN A 74 7.71 -1.40 -17.05
N ASN A 75 8.07 -0.88 -15.88
CA ASN A 75 9.48 -0.75 -15.49
C ASN A 75 10.12 -2.14 -15.28
N PRO A 76 11.24 -2.46 -15.95
CA PRO A 76 11.87 -3.78 -15.90
C PRO A 76 12.35 -4.18 -14.50
N ILE A 77 12.61 -3.22 -13.61
CA ILE A 77 13.03 -3.47 -12.22
C ILE A 77 11.86 -3.99 -11.38
N PHE A 78 10.67 -3.43 -11.55
CA PHE A 78 9.50 -3.76 -10.74
C PHE A 78 8.63 -4.86 -11.34
N LYS A 79 8.59 -4.95 -12.68
CA LYS A 79 7.73 -5.86 -13.45
C LYS A 79 7.78 -7.32 -12.97
N PRO A 80 8.94 -7.93 -12.64
CA PRO A 80 8.97 -9.31 -12.15
C PRO A 80 8.18 -9.49 -10.86
N ILE A 81 8.35 -8.59 -9.89
CA ILE A 81 7.64 -8.66 -8.60
C ILE A 81 6.16 -8.33 -8.79
N LEU A 82 5.83 -7.34 -9.61
CA LEU A 82 4.45 -6.95 -9.90
C LEU A 82 3.67 -8.07 -10.61
N LYS A 83 4.31 -8.84 -11.49
CA LYS A 83 3.72 -10.04 -12.10
C LYS A 83 3.48 -11.16 -11.08
N ILE A 84 4.38 -11.35 -10.10
CA ILE A 84 4.23 -12.37 -9.06
C ILE A 84 3.00 -12.09 -8.19
N VAL A 85 2.71 -10.81 -7.92
CA VAL A 85 1.55 -10.39 -7.13
C VAL A 85 0.32 -10.09 -7.97
N GLU A 86 0.36 -10.38 -9.28
CA GLU A 86 -0.75 -10.18 -10.21
C GLU A 86 -1.32 -8.75 -10.12
N SER A 87 -0.41 -7.77 -10.06
CA SER A 87 -0.75 -6.34 -9.97
C SER A 87 -1.57 -5.87 -11.17
N ILE A 88 -2.49 -4.96 -10.90
CA ILE A 88 -3.39 -4.38 -11.90
C ILE A 88 -2.77 -3.06 -12.38
N PRO A 89 -2.34 -2.97 -13.65
CA PRO A 89 -1.89 -1.70 -14.21
C PRO A 89 -3.05 -0.70 -14.26
N VAL A 90 -2.77 0.53 -13.86
CA VAL A 90 -3.66 1.68 -13.88
C VAL A 90 -2.98 2.69 -14.78
N SER A 91 -3.59 3.02 -15.91
CA SER A 91 -3.00 3.98 -16.83
C SER A 91 -2.72 5.29 -16.13
N ASP A 92 -1.49 5.77 -16.34
CA ASP A 92 -1.07 7.08 -15.85
C ASP A 92 -1.89 8.11 -16.63
N ILE A 93 -2.92 8.65 -15.98
CA ILE A 93 -3.70 9.77 -16.49
C ILE A 93 -2.77 10.98 -16.43
N GLU A 94 -1.91 11.13 -17.44
CA GLU A 94 -1.05 12.30 -17.58
C GLU A 94 -1.92 13.55 -17.64
N ALA A 95 -1.39 14.65 -17.08
CA ALA A 95 -2.06 15.93 -16.94
C ALA A 95 -2.42 16.53 -18.32
N GLY A 96 -3.55 16.11 -18.89
CA GLY A 96 -4.04 16.58 -20.19
C GLY A 96 -5.24 15.80 -20.71
N ASN A 97 -5.27 14.47 -20.55
CA ASN A 97 -6.38 13.62 -20.97
C ASN A 97 -7.06 13.01 -19.75
N ARG A 98 -8.03 13.72 -19.17
CA ARG A 98 -8.96 13.19 -18.16
C ARG A 98 -9.98 12.27 -18.84
N ASP A 99 -9.50 11.19 -19.45
CA ASP A 99 -10.40 10.25 -20.08
C ASP A 99 -11.13 9.45 -18.98
N ALA A 100 -12.34 9.90 -18.63
CA ALA A 100 -13.17 9.28 -17.61
C ALA A 100 -13.41 7.79 -17.91
N THR A 101 -13.40 7.43 -19.20
CA THR A 101 -13.60 6.07 -19.70
C THR A 101 -12.51 5.11 -19.24
N VAL A 102 -11.25 5.56 -19.16
CA VAL A 102 -10.10 4.75 -18.72
C VAL A 102 -10.23 4.40 -17.24
N LEU A 103 -10.59 5.38 -16.41
CA LEU A 103 -10.81 5.13 -15.00
C LEU A 103 -11.98 4.17 -14.77
N ASP A 104 -13.09 4.35 -15.49
CA ASP A 104 -14.27 3.49 -15.37
C ASP A 104 -13.97 2.05 -15.80
N THR A 105 -13.11 1.88 -16.82
CA THR A 105 -12.58 0.57 -17.23
C THR A 105 -11.79 -0.09 -16.11
N ILE A 106 -10.83 0.62 -15.52
CA ILE A 106 -10.01 0.12 -14.41
C ILE A 106 -10.87 -0.26 -13.20
N ILE A 107 -11.87 0.57 -12.86
CA ILE A 107 -12.81 0.30 -11.78
C ILE A 107 -13.64 -0.96 -12.08
N SER A 108 -14.13 -1.12 -13.31
CA SER A 108 -14.86 -2.32 -13.74
C SER A 108 -13.98 -3.57 -13.65
N GLU A 109 -12.71 -3.49 -14.05
CA GLU A 109 -11.77 -4.60 -13.94
C GLU A 109 -11.48 -4.98 -12.48
N MET A 110 -11.30 -3.98 -11.60
CA MET A 110 -11.15 -4.21 -10.16
C MET A 110 -12.40 -4.90 -9.57
N ALA A 111 -13.60 -4.42 -9.90
CA ALA A 111 -14.84 -5.03 -9.44
C ALA A 111 -14.98 -6.49 -9.90
N LYS A 112 -14.68 -6.77 -11.18
CA LYS A 112 -14.67 -8.15 -11.73
C LYS A 112 -13.62 -9.04 -11.06
N ALA A 113 -12.45 -8.51 -10.73
CA ALA A 113 -11.43 -9.27 -10.04
C ALA A 113 -11.85 -9.60 -8.60
N LEU A 114 -12.47 -8.65 -7.89
CA LEU A 114 -13.06 -8.88 -6.58
C LEU A 114 -14.21 -9.90 -6.62
N GLU A 115 -15.08 -9.85 -7.63
CA GLU A 115 -16.15 -10.83 -7.82
C GLU A 115 -15.61 -12.26 -8.01
N LYS A 116 -14.46 -12.39 -8.67
CA LYS A 116 -13.75 -13.68 -8.86
C LYS A 116 -13.01 -14.15 -7.60
N GLY A 117 -13.05 -13.39 -6.52
CA GLY A 117 -12.40 -13.70 -5.26
C GLY A 117 -10.92 -13.31 -5.17
N ASN A 118 -10.47 -12.37 -6.01
CA ASN A 118 -9.12 -11.82 -5.92
C ASN A 118 -9.12 -10.64 -4.94
N ASP A 119 -8.25 -10.69 -3.93
CA ASP A 119 -8.06 -9.56 -3.03
C ASP A 119 -7.30 -8.43 -3.75
N ILE A 120 -7.73 -7.18 -3.56
CA ILE A 120 -7.14 -6.01 -4.21
C ILE A 120 -6.68 -5.01 -3.17
N MET A 121 -5.53 -4.36 -3.42
CA MET A 121 -5.05 -3.20 -2.68
C MET A 121 -5.01 -1.97 -3.57
N ILE A 122 -5.66 -0.89 -3.14
CA ILE A 122 -5.64 0.41 -3.80
C ILE A 122 -5.38 1.52 -2.77
N TYR A 123 -4.41 2.39 -3.05
CA TYR A 123 -4.13 3.56 -2.23
C TYR A 123 -5.11 4.68 -2.59
N PRO A 124 -6.01 5.12 -1.69
CA PRO A 124 -7.05 6.09 -2.05
C PRO A 124 -6.51 7.44 -2.55
N SER A 125 -5.39 7.90 -1.98
CA SER A 125 -4.72 9.13 -2.41
C SER A 125 -4.02 9.00 -3.77
N GLY A 126 -3.69 7.78 -4.18
CA GLY A 126 -2.95 7.48 -5.42
C GLY A 126 -1.54 8.10 -5.47
N GLN A 127 -1.01 8.57 -4.35
CA GLN A 127 0.30 9.21 -4.28
C GLN A 127 0.92 9.04 -2.91
N ILE A 128 2.25 9.00 -2.85
CA ILE A 128 2.97 9.05 -1.56
C ILE A 128 2.72 10.40 -0.90
N SER A 129 2.30 10.37 0.36
CA SER A 129 2.06 11.50 1.23
C SER A 129 3.26 12.45 1.28
N SER A 130 2.98 13.73 1.08
CA SER A 130 3.94 14.83 1.20
C SER A 130 3.90 15.49 2.59
N THR A 131 3.00 15.05 3.46
CA THR A 131 2.75 15.57 4.80
C THR A 131 2.74 14.41 5.82
N PRO A 132 2.89 14.71 7.13
CA PRO A 132 2.67 13.72 8.18
C PRO A 132 1.27 13.09 8.11
N ASN A 133 0.27 13.87 7.72
CA ASN A 133 -1.11 13.42 7.54
C ASN A 133 -1.35 12.89 6.12
N GLU A 134 -2.23 11.89 6.01
CA GLU A 134 -2.74 11.42 4.73
C GLU A 134 -3.76 12.41 4.18
N ILE A 135 -3.61 12.78 2.90
CA ILE A 135 -4.45 13.75 2.21
C ILE A 135 -4.81 13.18 0.83
N ILE A 136 -6.10 12.89 0.62
CA ILE A 136 -6.70 12.29 -0.57
C ILE A 136 -7.24 13.37 -1.52
N LYS A 137 -7.87 14.42 -0.99
CA LYS A 137 -8.49 15.52 -1.76
C LYS A 137 -9.65 15.04 -2.65
N ASN A 138 -9.50 15.17 -3.98
CA ASN A 138 -10.58 15.00 -4.96
C ASN A 138 -10.41 13.72 -5.81
N LYS A 139 -9.80 12.68 -5.23
CA LYS A 139 -9.64 11.37 -5.89
C LYS A 139 -10.99 10.66 -5.95
N GLN A 140 -11.22 9.92 -7.02
CA GLN A 140 -12.53 9.33 -7.34
C GLN A 140 -12.54 7.81 -7.39
N SER A 141 -11.38 7.15 -7.48
CA SER A 141 -11.31 5.71 -7.74
C SER A 141 -12.05 4.87 -6.70
N VAL A 142 -11.84 5.14 -5.40
CA VAL A 142 -12.53 4.41 -4.33
C VAL A 142 -14.01 4.78 -4.30
N HIS A 143 -14.36 6.07 -4.33
CA HIS A 143 -15.75 6.54 -4.31
C HIS A 143 -16.60 5.95 -5.45
N LYS A 144 -16.03 5.76 -6.64
CA LYS A 144 -16.69 5.09 -7.77
C LYS A 144 -16.68 3.56 -7.70
N LEU A 145 -15.70 2.94 -7.05
CA LEU A 145 -15.61 1.49 -6.91
C LEU A 145 -16.61 0.94 -5.88
N ILE A 146 -16.75 1.61 -4.72
CA ILE A 146 -17.60 1.12 -3.62
C ILE A 146 -19.05 0.79 -4.05
N PRO A 147 -19.77 1.64 -4.82
CA PRO A 147 -21.15 1.37 -5.21
C PRO A 147 -21.34 0.11 -6.06
N ILE A 148 -20.30 -0.32 -6.78
CA ILE A 148 -20.34 -1.49 -7.68
C ILE A 148 -19.62 -2.70 -7.08
N LEU A 149 -19.23 -2.64 -5.81
CA LEU A 149 -18.60 -3.77 -5.15
C LEU A 149 -19.58 -4.95 -5.03
N PRO A 150 -19.12 -6.19 -5.26
CA PRO A 150 -19.88 -7.38 -4.89
C PRO A 150 -20.25 -7.37 -3.40
N ALA A 151 -21.43 -7.89 -3.06
CA ALA A 151 -22.01 -7.76 -1.72
C ALA A 151 -21.18 -8.42 -0.61
N ASP A 152 -20.42 -9.46 -0.95
CA ASP A 152 -19.60 -10.30 -0.08
C ASP A 152 -18.16 -9.80 0.13
N VAL A 153 -17.75 -8.75 -0.60
CA VAL A 153 -16.44 -8.12 -0.44
C VAL A 153 -16.37 -7.34 0.87
N GLN A 154 -15.35 -7.64 1.68
CA GLN A 154 -15.00 -6.84 2.84
C GLN A 154 -14.10 -5.68 2.44
N VAL A 155 -14.39 -4.49 2.95
CA VAL A 155 -13.53 -3.31 2.77
C VAL A 155 -12.68 -3.15 4.02
N ILE A 156 -11.37 -3.32 3.87
CA ILE A 156 -10.42 -3.28 4.97
C ILE A 156 -9.59 -2.01 4.87
N GLY A 157 -9.79 -1.08 5.80
CA GLY A 157 -8.89 0.03 6.03
C GLY A 157 -7.56 -0.47 6.60
N LEU A 158 -6.45 0.03 6.09
CA LEU A 158 -5.12 -0.29 6.59
C LEU A 158 -4.41 0.99 7.01
N ARG A 159 -4.26 1.21 8.32
CA ARG A 159 -3.39 2.30 8.81
C ARG A 159 -1.96 1.82 8.88
N VAL A 160 -1.09 2.55 8.20
CA VAL A 160 0.34 2.29 8.11
C VAL A 160 1.07 3.44 8.79
N SER A 161 1.90 3.13 9.78
CA SER A 161 2.72 4.12 10.49
C SER A 161 4.15 3.63 10.74
N GLY A 162 5.06 4.55 11.01
CA GLY A 162 6.49 4.34 11.22
C GLY A 162 7.36 4.66 10.00
N PHE A 163 6.77 4.96 8.85
CA PHE A 163 7.50 5.29 7.62
C PHE A 163 7.86 6.76 7.49
N TRP A 164 7.17 7.67 8.16
CA TRP A 164 7.48 9.10 8.10
C TRP A 164 8.87 9.38 8.69
N GLY A 165 9.70 10.11 7.94
CA GLY A 165 11.13 10.29 8.25
C GLY A 165 12.02 9.12 7.80
N SER A 166 11.49 8.17 7.03
CA SER A 166 12.32 7.16 6.35
C SER A 166 12.93 7.73 5.07
N MET A 167 14.01 7.11 4.59
CA MET A 167 14.62 7.42 3.29
C MET A 167 13.68 7.17 2.10
N TRP A 168 12.57 6.45 2.33
CA TRP A 168 11.54 6.12 1.33
C TRP A 168 10.33 7.07 1.36
N SER A 169 10.26 7.95 2.37
CA SER A 169 9.20 8.95 2.53
C SER A 169 9.60 10.30 1.94
N LYS A 170 8.61 11.17 1.70
CA LYS A 170 8.84 12.56 1.25
C LYS A 170 9.18 13.53 2.40
N ALA A 171 9.32 13.04 3.62
CA ALA A 171 9.43 13.89 4.81
C ALA A 171 10.54 14.95 4.78
N TYR A 172 11.68 14.64 4.13
CA TYR A 172 12.83 15.54 4.07
C TYR A 172 12.87 16.38 2.78
N SER A 173 12.67 15.76 1.63
CA SER A 173 12.87 16.40 0.33
C SER A 173 11.58 16.96 -0.30
N LYS A 174 10.41 16.60 0.25
CA LYS A 174 9.07 16.81 -0.35
C LYS A 174 8.90 16.17 -1.75
N LYS A 175 9.89 15.44 -2.24
CA LYS A 175 9.92 14.78 -3.55
C LYS A 175 9.93 13.26 -3.36
N THR A 176 9.29 12.54 -4.27
CA THR A 176 9.37 11.07 -4.28
C THR A 176 10.84 10.64 -4.38
N PRO A 177 11.34 9.80 -3.48
CA PRO A 177 12.73 9.35 -3.54
C PRO A 177 12.99 8.51 -4.80
N ASP A 178 14.22 8.59 -5.31
CA ASP A 178 14.68 7.73 -6.40
C ASP A 178 14.91 6.31 -5.89
N PHE A 179 14.18 5.34 -6.44
CA PHE A 179 14.19 3.97 -5.95
C PHE A 179 15.59 3.35 -5.95
N LEU A 180 16.33 3.44 -7.06
CA LEU A 180 17.63 2.80 -7.19
C LEU A 180 18.66 3.43 -6.25
N LYS A 181 18.69 4.76 -6.16
CA LYS A 181 19.61 5.46 -5.27
C LYS A 181 19.38 5.08 -3.81
N ILE A 182 18.11 5.05 -3.38
CA ILE A 182 17.76 4.70 -2.00
C ILE A 182 17.99 3.21 -1.73
N PHE A 183 17.73 2.34 -2.70
CA PHE A 183 18.00 0.91 -2.60
C PHE A 183 19.50 0.62 -2.39
N VAL A 184 20.38 1.17 -3.24
CA VAL A 184 21.84 1.02 -3.11
C VAL A 184 22.33 1.59 -1.78
N LYS A 185 21.81 2.76 -1.37
CA LYS A 185 22.12 3.33 -0.06
C LYS A 185 21.70 2.40 1.09
N GLY A 186 20.54 1.75 0.98
CA GLY A 186 20.06 0.76 1.94
C GLY A 186 20.99 -0.45 2.06
N ILE A 187 21.48 -0.96 0.93
CA ILE A 187 22.48 -2.04 0.89
C ILE A 187 23.77 -1.60 1.58
N GLY A 188 24.29 -0.41 1.24
CA GLY A 188 25.49 0.14 1.89
C GLY A 188 25.33 0.23 3.41
N ILE A 189 24.20 0.75 3.89
CA ILE A 189 23.88 0.80 5.32
C ILE A 189 23.89 -0.59 5.97
N LEU A 190 23.40 -1.63 5.30
CA LEU A 190 23.44 -2.99 5.83
C LEU A 190 24.88 -3.48 5.97
N PHE A 191 25.71 -3.38 4.93
CA PHE A 191 27.11 -3.79 4.98
C PHE A 191 27.90 -3.07 6.07
N LEU A 192 27.69 -1.76 6.16
CA LEU A 192 28.25 -0.86 7.17
C LEU A 192 27.90 -1.27 8.61
N ASN A 193 26.80 -2.00 8.82
CA ASN A 193 26.42 -2.54 10.13
C ASN A 193 26.53 -4.08 10.18
N LEU A 194 27.47 -4.67 9.41
CA LEU A 194 27.73 -6.12 9.31
C LEU A 194 26.45 -6.93 9.07
N ILE A 195 25.55 -6.40 8.24
CA ILE A 195 24.26 -6.94 7.80
C ILE A 195 23.20 -7.01 8.92
N PHE A 196 23.55 -7.49 10.11
CA PHE A 196 22.60 -7.82 11.16
C PHE A 196 22.44 -6.74 12.24
N PHE A 197 23.39 -5.80 12.37
CA PHE A 197 23.40 -4.84 13.49
C PHE A 197 22.76 -3.50 13.16
N ALA A 198 22.21 -3.33 11.96
CA ALA A 198 21.50 -2.12 11.58
C ALA A 198 20.26 -1.91 12.45
N LYS A 199 20.09 -0.70 13.01
CA LYS A 199 18.95 -0.37 13.89
C LYS A 199 17.63 -0.47 13.13
N ARG A 200 16.75 -1.41 13.51
CA ARG A 200 15.46 -1.62 12.86
C ARG A 200 14.48 -0.48 13.12
N ARG A 201 13.73 -0.10 12.07
CA ARG A 201 12.60 0.84 12.13
C ARG A 201 11.33 0.06 12.48
N LYS A 202 10.58 0.51 13.48
CA LYS A 202 9.25 -0.05 13.77
C LYS A 202 8.26 0.42 12.72
N ILE A 203 7.44 -0.50 12.22
CA ILE A 203 6.35 -0.25 11.28
C ILE A 203 5.12 -0.93 11.87
N ASP A 204 4.02 -0.18 12.00
CA ASP A 204 2.77 -0.72 12.52
C ASP A 204 1.74 -0.77 11.39
N LEU A 205 1.15 -1.95 11.21
CA LEU A 205 0.09 -2.24 10.25
C LEU A 205 -1.19 -2.55 11.03
N GLU A 206 -2.14 -1.61 11.05
CA GLU A 206 -3.42 -1.78 11.73
C GLU A 206 -4.52 -2.01 10.71
N PHE A 207 -5.13 -3.20 10.74
CA PHE A 207 -6.26 -3.54 9.90
C PHE A 207 -7.57 -3.21 10.62
N VAL A 208 -8.49 -2.56 9.90
CA VAL A 208 -9.81 -2.18 10.41
C VAL A 208 -10.85 -2.57 9.37
N ASP A 209 -11.89 -3.30 9.78
CA ASP A 209 -13.04 -3.56 8.90
C ASP A 209 -13.84 -2.26 8.78
N LEU A 210 -13.96 -1.74 7.55
CA LEU A 210 -14.70 -0.52 7.21
C LEU A 210 -15.95 -0.84 6.39
N THR A 211 -16.32 -2.12 6.28
CA THR A 211 -17.34 -2.57 5.32
C THR A 211 -18.70 -1.89 5.55
N GLN A 212 -19.11 -1.70 6.81
CA GLN A 212 -20.39 -1.07 7.13
C GLN A 212 -20.31 0.45 6.94
N GLU A 213 -19.30 1.07 7.53
CA GLU A 213 -19.12 2.52 7.52
C GLU A 213 -18.94 3.05 6.09
N ILE A 214 -18.17 2.38 5.24
CA ILE A 214 -17.99 2.81 3.85
C ILE A 214 -19.28 2.69 3.05
N LYS A 215 -20.11 1.65 3.28
CA LYS A 215 -21.41 1.52 2.62
C LYS A 215 -22.37 2.64 3.01
N GLU A 216 -22.33 3.08 4.27
CA GLU A 216 -23.13 4.22 4.73
C GLU A 216 -22.63 5.55 4.17
N LYS A 217 -21.31 5.74 4.08
CA LYS A 217 -20.68 7.00 3.68
C LYS A 217 -20.53 7.18 2.17
N VAL A 218 -20.72 6.13 1.35
CA VAL A 218 -20.54 6.23 -0.11
C VAL A 218 -21.58 7.13 -0.79
N SER A 219 -22.77 7.26 -0.19
CA SER A 219 -23.83 8.15 -0.67
C SER A 219 -23.49 9.64 -0.52
N LEU A 220 -22.47 9.96 0.30
CA LEU A 220 -21.98 11.32 0.46
C LEU A 220 -21.31 11.83 -0.82
N GLU A 221 -21.18 13.15 -0.92
CA GLU A 221 -20.38 13.75 -1.98
C GLU A 221 -18.93 13.26 -1.88
N ARG A 222 -18.26 13.08 -3.03
CA ARG A 222 -16.88 12.57 -3.13
C ARG A 222 -15.91 13.23 -2.14
N LYS A 223 -16.02 14.54 -1.95
CA LYS A 223 -15.14 15.29 -1.05
C LYS A 223 -15.37 14.88 0.41
N GLU A 224 -16.62 14.73 0.82
CA GLU A 224 -16.98 14.30 2.18
C GLU A 224 -16.59 12.84 2.43
N PHE A 225 -16.80 11.96 1.44
CA PHE A 225 -16.32 10.58 1.49
C PHE A 225 -14.80 10.51 1.67
N ASN A 226 -14.04 11.31 0.91
CA ASN A 226 -12.60 11.37 1.05
C ASN A 226 -12.17 11.97 2.39
N GLN A 227 -12.89 12.97 2.91
CA GLN A 227 -12.62 13.53 4.25
C GLN A 227 -12.85 12.47 5.33
N TYR A 228 -13.86 11.62 5.20
CA TYR A 228 -14.06 10.49 6.10
C TYR A 228 -12.85 9.54 6.09
N LEU A 229 -12.34 9.16 4.92
CA LEU A 229 -11.13 8.32 4.81
C LEU A 229 -9.89 9.02 5.38
N GLU A 230 -9.71 10.32 5.12
CA GLU A 230 -8.63 11.11 5.72
C GLU A 230 -8.72 11.11 7.26
N ASN A 231 -9.91 11.33 7.82
CA ASN A 231 -10.13 11.26 9.26
C ASN A 231 -9.85 9.86 9.82
N PHE A 232 -10.23 8.81 9.09
CA PHE A 232 -9.88 7.44 9.43
C PHE A 232 -8.36 7.25 9.51
N TYR A 233 -7.60 7.66 8.50
CA TYR A 233 -6.14 7.49 8.48
C TYR A 233 -5.42 8.36 9.53
N ASN A 234 -5.95 9.55 9.80
CA ASN A 234 -5.34 10.55 10.69
C ASN A 234 -5.88 10.48 12.13
N ALA A 235 -6.65 9.45 12.50
CA ALA A 235 -7.27 9.31 13.82
C ALA A 235 -6.26 9.31 14.99
N ASN A 236 -5.03 8.85 14.74
CA ASN A 236 -3.95 8.84 15.74
C ASN A 236 -3.12 10.15 15.75
N GLY A 237 -3.58 11.18 15.05
CA GLY A 237 -2.87 12.44 14.85
C GLY A 237 -1.69 12.33 13.87
N ASP A 238 -0.94 13.43 13.76
CA ASP A 238 0.22 13.53 12.88
C ASP A 238 1.28 12.47 13.19
N GLU A 239 1.72 11.76 12.15
CA GLU A 239 2.81 10.81 12.28
C GLU A 239 4.10 11.55 12.66
N LYS A 240 4.64 11.24 13.86
CA LYS A 240 5.86 11.88 14.35
C LYS A 240 7.03 11.60 13.40
N LEU A 241 7.83 12.63 13.11
CA LEU A 241 9.04 12.48 12.32
C LEU A 241 10.07 11.65 13.08
N VAL A 242 10.23 10.37 12.71
CA VAL A 242 11.22 9.48 13.34
C VAL A 242 12.46 9.38 12.47
N LYS A 243 13.59 9.93 12.94
CA LYS A 243 14.89 9.70 12.31
C LYS A 243 15.54 8.46 12.93
N VAL A 244 15.56 7.35 12.20
CA VAL A 244 16.32 6.17 12.60
C VAL A 244 17.77 6.36 12.15
N LYS A 245 18.70 6.49 13.11
CA LYS A 245 20.14 6.52 12.83
C LYS A 245 20.51 5.26 12.04
N TYR A 246 21.18 5.46 10.91
CA TYR A 246 21.56 4.37 10.01
C TYR A 246 22.90 3.73 10.39
N TRP A 247 23.63 4.33 11.32
CA TRP A 247 24.90 3.84 11.82
C TRP A 247 24.83 3.65 13.33
N ARG A 248 25.35 2.53 13.83
CA ARG A 248 25.28 2.16 15.26
C ARG A 248 26.30 2.91 16.12
N PHE A 249 27.41 3.37 15.54
CA PHE A 249 28.54 3.93 16.31
C PHE A 249 28.63 5.47 16.30
N TYR A 250 27.60 6.19 15.83
CA TYR A 250 27.48 7.66 15.85
C TYR A 250 26.01 8.10 15.86
#